data_AF-A0A960UX46-F1
#
_entry.id   AF-A0A960UX46-F1
#
_cell.length_a   1.000
_cell.length_b   1.000
_cell.length_c   1.000
_cell.angle_alpha   90.00
_cell.angle_beta   90.00
_cell.angle_gamma   90.00
#
_symmetry.space_group_name_H-M   'P 1'
#
loop_
_entity.id
_entity.type
_entity.pdbx_description
1 polymer ?
#
loop_
_entity_poly.entity_id
_entity_poly.type
_entity_poly.pdbx_seq_one_letter_code
_entity_poly.pdbx_strand_id
1 'polypeptide(L)'
;MEINGLHSQLTGMVQRGQLSARKIAALIELKETVERFAQCNYVEQDEIDALREKYGAEPEIVSWGDYFQTEVASRHFDLSDAEFLKIVDTIRFDLISATMIFRSKSPEFCEQVREEAIIASGTDRKDWTTEYEQAAHMGILLQYFEQLALQRCEISDIDQRWFESFLQQSAHSTG
;
A
#
# COMPACT_ATOMS: atom_id res chain seq x y z
N MET A 1 -11.10 -4.92 -24.20
CA MET A 1 -11.60 -3.67 -23.58
C MET A 1 -10.47 -3.16 -22.72
N GLU A 2 -9.89 -2.04 -23.09
CA GLU A 2 -8.87 -1.36 -22.29
C GLU A 2 -9.57 -0.32 -21.41
N ILE A 3 -9.23 -0.29 -20.13
CA ILE A 3 -9.74 0.69 -19.17
C ILE A 3 -8.55 1.56 -18.79
N ASN A 4 -8.64 2.86 -19.07
CA ASN A 4 -7.56 3.80 -18.76
C ASN A 4 -7.28 3.81 -17.25
N GLY A 5 -6.00 3.79 -16.86
CA GLY A 5 -5.54 3.75 -15.47
C GLY A 5 -5.55 2.35 -14.83
N LEU A 6 -6.15 1.34 -15.47
CA LEU A 6 -6.15 -0.03 -14.97
C LEU A 6 -5.03 -0.85 -15.64
N HIS A 7 -4.25 -1.56 -14.82
CA HIS A 7 -3.17 -2.40 -15.30
C HIS A 7 -3.68 -3.52 -16.21
N SER A 8 -2.96 -3.79 -17.30
CA SER A 8 -3.39 -4.71 -18.36
C SER A 8 -3.63 -6.14 -17.85
N GLN A 9 -2.85 -6.60 -16.86
CA GLN A 9 -3.02 -7.91 -16.22
C GLN A 9 -4.41 -8.12 -15.61
N LEU A 10 -5.11 -7.04 -15.23
CA LEU A 10 -6.44 -7.11 -14.63
C LEU A 10 -7.57 -7.27 -15.66
N THR A 11 -7.27 -7.14 -16.96
CA THR A 11 -8.26 -7.26 -18.04
C THR A 11 -9.04 -8.57 -17.97
N GLY A 12 -8.36 -9.68 -17.68
CA GLY A 12 -9.02 -10.99 -17.54
C GLY A 12 -10.01 -11.04 -16.37
N MET A 13 -9.72 -10.37 -15.27
CA MET A 13 -10.61 -10.30 -14.10
C MET A 13 -11.86 -9.47 -14.41
N VAL A 14 -11.68 -8.35 -15.11
CA VAL A 14 -12.80 -7.52 -15.59
C VAL A 14 -13.72 -8.33 -16.51
N GLN A 15 -13.16 -9.06 -17.49
CA GLN A 15 -13.93 -9.88 -18.42
C GLN A 15 -14.72 -10.99 -17.74
N ARG A 16 -14.19 -11.55 -16.64
CA ARG A 16 -14.87 -12.57 -15.83
C ARG A 16 -15.87 -11.97 -14.83
N GLY A 17 -16.04 -10.65 -14.80
CA GLY A 17 -16.93 -9.97 -13.86
C GLY A 17 -16.47 -10.01 -12.40
N GLN A 18 -15.18 -10.30 -12.16
CA GLN A 18 -14.61 -10.36 -10.81
C GLN A 18 -14.40 -8.96 -10.20
N LEU A 19 -14.28 -7.94 -11.05
CA LEU A 19 -14.13 -6.55 -10.63
C LEU A 19 -15.38 -5.76 -11.05
N SER A 20 -16.09 -5.23 -10.04
CA SER A 20 -17.19 -4.28 -10.27
C SER A 20 -16.64 -2.95 -10.75
N ALA A 21 -17.50 -2.11 -11.35
CA ALA A 21 -17.11 -0.76 -11.76
C ALA A 21 -16.56 0.07 -10.57
N ARG A 22 -17.09 -0.16 -9.37
CA ARG A 22 -16.65 0.52 -8.15
C ARG A 22 -15.25 0.08 -7.71
N LYS A 23 -14.96 -1.23 -7.76
CA LYS A 23 -13.60 -1.75 -7.49
C LYS A 23 -12.59 -1.26 -8.51
N ILE A 24 -12.96 -1.20 -9.79
CA ILE A 24 -12.10 -0.69 -10.86
C ILE A 24 -11.73 0.77 -10.60
N ALA A 25 -12.71 1.62 -10.30
CA ALA A 25 -12.44 3.02 -9.97
C ALA A 25 -11.50 3.17 -8.76
N ALA A 26 -11.74 2.40 -7.70
CA ALA A 26 -10.91 2.42 -6.50
C ALA A 26 -9.47 1.95 -6.75
N LEU A 27 -9.29 0.94 -7.61
CA LEU A 27 -7.97 0.46 -8.01
C LEU A 27 -7.19 1.50 -8.82
N ILE A 28 -7.86 2.27 -9.67
CA ILE A 28 -7.24 3.37 -10.41
C ILE A 28 -6.79 4.47 -9.43
N GLU A 29 -7.68 4.89 -8.52
CA GLU A 29 -7.34 5.91 -7.50
C GLU A 29 -6.22 5.43 -6.56
N LEU A 30 -6.22 4.15 -6.19
CA LEU A 30 -5.15 3.54 -5.40
C LEU A 30 -3.81 3.67 -6.11
N LYS A 31 -3.75 3.28 -7.39
CA LYS A 31 -2.53 3.37 -8.20
C LYS A 31 -2.00 4.80 -8.23
N GLU A 32 -2.84 5.77 -8.57
CA GLU A 32 -2.46 7.19 -8.64
C GLU A 32 -2.00 7.73 -7.27
N THR A 33 -2.65 7.28 -6.19
CA THR A 33 -2.26 7.65 -4.82
C THR A 33 -0.88 7.10 -4.48
N VAL A 34 -0.65 5.81 -4.71
CA VAL A 34 0.63 5.15 -4.43
C VAL A 34 1.75 5.79 -5.25
N GLU A 35 1.55 6.01 -6.55
CA GLU A 35 2.55 6.62 -7.43
C GLU A 35 2.96 8.03 -6.99
N ARG A 36 2.02 8.79 -6.44
CA ARG A 36 2.28 10.14 -5.92
C ARG A 36 3.08 10.13 -4.61
N PHE A 37 2.91 9.09 -3.80
CA PHE A 37 3.65 8.92 -2.54
C PHE A 37 5.05 8.33 -2.77
N ALA A 38 5.13 7.26 -3.57
CA ALA A 38 6.37 6.55 -3.85
C ALA A 38 7.41 7.48 -4.49
N GLN A 39 8.64 7.44 -3.97
CA GLN A 39 9.78 8.21 -4.49
C GLN A 39 10.79 7.33 -5.26
N CYS A 40 10.43 6.07 -5.49
CA CYS A 40 11.20 5.06 -6.21
C CYS A 40 10.25 4.15 -7.00
N ASN A 41 10.82 3.35 -7.90
CA ASN A 41 10.08 2.29 -8.58
C ASN A 41 10.00 1.03 -7.70
N TYR A 42 9.10 0.12 -8.05
CA TYR A 42 9.03 -1.20 -7.41
C TYR A 42 10.18 -2.09 -7.88
N VAL A 43 10.51 -2.01 -9.18
CA VAL A 43 11.68 -2.67 -9.78
C VAL A 43 12.73 -1.61 -10.12
N GLU A 44 13.95 -1.81 -9.67
CA GLU A 44 15.08 -0.91 -9.96
C GLU A 44 15.45 -0.96 -11.44
N GLN A 45 15.94 0.16 -11.99
CA GLN A 45 16.24 0.26 -13.43
C GLN A 45 17.30 -0.77 -13.88
N ASP A 46 18.33 -1.00 -13.06
CA ASP A 46 19.37 -1.98 -13.35
C ASP A 46 18.80 -3.42 -13.46
N GLU A 47 17.75 -3.72 -12.69
CA GLU A 47 17.07 -5.02 -12.76
C GLU A 47 16.20 -5.12 -14.02
N ILE A 48 15.51 -4.05 -14.40
CA ILE A 48 14.76 -3.97 -15.67
C ILE A 48 15.70 -4.23 -16.85
N ASP A 49 16.86 -3.56 -16.86
CA ASP A 49 17.84 -3.69 -17.92
C ASP A 49 18.42 -5.11 -17.99
N ALA A 50 18.72 -5.72 -16.84
CA ALA A 50 19.18 -7.11 -16.77
C ALA A 50 18.12 -8.11 -17.26
N LEU A 51 16.85 -7.91 -16.91
CA LEU A 51 15.73 -8.75 -17.39
C LEU A 51 15.54 -8.60 -18.90
N ARG A 52 15.63 -7.37 -19.41
CA ARG A 52 15.53 -7.08 -20.84
C ARG A 52 16.68 -7.71 -21.62
N GLU A 53 17.91 -7.66 -21.12
CA GLU A 53 19.06 -8.31 -21.74
C GLU A 53 18.88 -9.84 -21.77
N LYS A 54 18.41 -10.42 -20.67
CA LYS A 54 18.30 -11.88 -20.52
C LYS A 54 17.11 -12.49 -21.27
N TYR A 55 15.98 -11.80 -21.31
CA TYR A 55 14.71 -12.35 -21.79
C TYR A 55 14.11 -11.58 -22.99
N GLY A 56 14.69 -10.44 -23.36
CA GLY A 56 14.20 -9.61 -24.47
C GLY A 56 12.92 -8.82 -24.17
N ALA A 57 12.48 -8.79 -22.92
CA ALA A 57 11.25 -8.12 -22.48
C ALA A 57 11.44 -7.44 -21.12
N GLU A 58 10.71 -6.35 -20.90
CA GLU A 58 10.62 -5.65 -19.62
C GLU A 58 9.55 -6.32 -18.73
N PRO A 59 9.69 -6.26 -17.39
CA PRO A 59 8.64 -6.73 -16.49
C PRO A 59 7.37 -5.90 -16.67
N GLU A 60 6.20 -6.55 -16.56
CA GLU A 60 4.92 -5.85 -16.72
C GLU A 60 4.60 -4.93 -15.54
N ILE A 61 5.00 -5.32 -14.32
CA ILE A 61 4.84 -4.53 -13.10
C ILE A 61 6.17 -3.85 -12.79
N VAL A 62 6.20 -2.52 -12.84
CA VAL A 62 7.43 -1.73 -12.69
C VAL A 62 7.31 -0.71 -11.57
N SER A 63 6.15 -0.08 -11.41
CA SER A 63 5.91 0.90 -10.35
C SER A 63 5.26 0.27 -9.12
N TRP A 64 5.39 0.94 -7.97
CA TRP A 64 4.62 0.58 -6.78
C TRP A 64 3.11 0.67 -7.03
N GLY A 65 2.65 1.63 -7.84
CA GLY A 65 1.24 1.74 -8.22
C GLY A 65 0.72 0.50 -8.94
N ASP A 66 1.47 -0.02 -9.91
CA ASP A 66 1.13 -1.26 -10.62
C ASP A 66 1.08 -2.45 -9.67
N TYR A 67 2.08 -2.56 -8.78
CA TYR A 67 2.14 -3.62 -7.78
C TYR A 67 0.92 -3.59 -6.86
N PHE A 68 0.65 -2.45 -6.22
CA PHE A 68 -0.48 -2.33 -5.31
C PHE A 68 -1.82 -2.58 -5.99
N GLN A 69 -2.01 -2.06 -7.20
CA GLN A 69 -3.23 -2.26 -7.96
C GLN A 69 -3.47 -3.73 -8.30
N THR A 70 -2.44 -4.41 -8.78
CA THR A 70 -2.54 -5.83 -9.16
C THR A 70 -2.67 -6.75 -7.95
N GLU A 71 -1.96 -6.47 -6.87
CA GLU A 71 -1.96 -7.28 -5.66
C GLU A 71 -3.30 -7.19 -4.92
N VAL A 72 -3.83 -5.97 -4.73
CA VAL A 72 -5.13 -5.76 -4.07
C VAL A 72 -6.24 -6.40 -4.87
N ALA A 73 -6.25 -6.23 -6.20
CA ALA A 73 -7.22 -6.87 -7.06
C ALA A 73 -7.17 -8.39 -6.92
N SER A 74 -5.97 -8.99 -7.03
CA SER A 74 -5.80 -10.45 -7.04
C SER A 74 -6.16 -11.11 -5.72
N ARG A 75 -5.86 -10.46 -4.59
CA ARG A 75 -6.11 -11.02 -3.25
C ARG A 75 -7.53 -10.82 -2.74
N HIS A 76 -8.23 -9.78 -3.20
CA HIS A 76 -9.46 -9.31 -2.55
C HIS A 76 -10.67 -9.17 -3.48
N PHE A 77 -10.58 -9.62 -4.73
CA PHE A 77 -11.69 -9.46 -5.69
C PHE A 77 -12.99 -10.14 -5.23
N ASP A 78 -12.93 -11.15 -4.39
CA ASP A 78 -14.06 -11.93 -3.88
C ASP A 78 -14.82 -11.24 -2.74
N LEU A 79 -14.20 -10.24 -2.09
CA LEU A 79 -14.83 -9.45 -1.03
C LEU A 79 -15.98 -8.58 -1.58
N SER A 80 -16.85 -8.09 -0.69
CA SER A 80 -17.84 -7.09 -1.08
C SER A 80 -17.17 -5.78 -1.51
N ASP A 81 -17.87 -4.95 -2.30
CA ASP A 81 -17.38 -3.62 -2.69
C ASP A 81 -17.03 -2.77 -1.46
N ALA A 82 -17.79 -2.88 -0.36
CA ALA A 82 -17.56 -2.11 0.85
C ALA A 82 -16.27 -2.55 1.58
N GLU A 83 -16.03 -3.86 1.71
CA GLU A 83 -14.81 -4.39 2.32
C GLU A 83 -13.58 -4.11 1.46
N PHE A 84 -13.72 -4.24 0.14
CA PHE A 84 -12.66 -3.92 -0.80
C PHE A 84 -12.21 -2.46 -0.69
N LEU A 85 -13.17 -1.52 -0.62
CA LEU A 85 -12.87 -0.10 -0.45
C LEU A 85 -12.19 0.20 0.87
N LYS A 86 -12.58 -0.47 1.96
CA LYS A 86 -11.89 -0.34 3.24
C LYS A 86 -10.41 -0.71 3.12
N ILE A 87 -10.06 -1.73 2.34
CA ILE A 87 -8.66 -2.12 2.11
C ILE A 87 -7.91 -1.00 1.38
N VAL A 88 -8.51 -0.45 0.32
CA VAL A 88 -7.93 0.68 -0.43
C VAL A 88 -7.72 1.90 0.48
N ASP A 89 -8.73 2.23 1.29
CA ASP A 89 -8.65 3.34 2.24
C ASP A 89 -7.58 3.09 3.32
N THR A 90 -7.47 1.86 3.84
CA THR A 90 -6.43 1.49 4.81
C THR A 90 -5.04 1.68 4.22
N ILE A 91 -4.80 1.31 2.96
CA ILE A 91 -3.48 1.52 2.33
C ILE A 91 -3.17 3.01 2.24
N ARG A 92 -4.13 3.85 1.84
CA ARG A 92 -3.96 5.31 1.81
C ARG A 92 -3.68 5.87 3.20
N PHE A 93 -4.39 5.38 4.21
CA PHE A 93 -4.17 5.76 5.60
C PHE A 93 -2.76 5.38 6.07
N ASP A 94 -2.30 4.18 5.76
CA ASP A 94 -0.98 3.69 6.15
C ASP A 94 0.14 4.47 5.45
N LEU A 95 0.00 4.84 4.18
CA LEU A 95 0.96 5.70 3.46
C LEU A 95 1.14 7.06 4.15
N ILE A 96 0.03 7.71 4.50
CA ILE A 96 0.05 9.01 5.16
C ILE A 96 0.64 8.85 6.58
N SER A 97 0.18 7.85 7.33
CA SER A 97 0.64 7.57 8.70
C SER A 97 2.14 7.28 8.74
N ALA A 98 2.62 6.39 7.89
CA ALA A 98 4.04 6.05 7.77
C ALA A 98 4.88 7.31 7.52
N THR A 99 4.43 8.16 6.59
CA THR A 99 5.10 9.42 6.28
C THR A 99 5.12 10.37 7.49
N MET A 100 3.98 10.57 8.16
CA MET A 100 3.87 11.47 9.32
C MET A 100 4.68 10.98 10.53
N ILE A 101 4.69 9.67 10.77
CA ILE A 101 5.33 9.07 11.94
C ILE A 101 6.84 9.10 11.80
N PHE A 102 7.39 8.65 10.66
CA PHE A 102 8.81 8.34 10.54
C PHE A 102 9.67 9.46 9.93
N ARG A 103 9.10 10.42 9.19
CA ARG A 103 9.90 11.45 8.46
C ARG A 103 10.89 12.21 9.34
N SER A 104 10.55 12.45 10.61
CA SER A 104 11.40 13.20 11.54
C SER A 104 11.98 12.34 12.66
N LYS A 105 11.97 11.00 12.51
CA LYS A 105 12.50 10.07 13.52
C LYS A 105 13.95 9.73 13.22
N SER A 106 14.68 9.38 14.29
CA SER A 106 16.08 8.98 14.16
C SER A 106 16.20 7.53 13.67
N PRO A 107 17.35 7.15 13.09
CA PRO A 107 17.60 5.76 12.70
C PRO A 107 17.44 4.77 13.85
N GLU A 108 17.81 5.15 15.07
CA GLU A 108 17.70 4.31 16.26
C GLU A 108 16.24 4.00 16.61
N PHE A 109 15.33 4.98 16.43
CA PHE A 109 13.90 4.74 16.61
C PHE A 109 13.37 3.75 15.57
N CYS A 110 13.79 3.90 14.31
CA CYS A 110 13.40 2.96 13.26
C CYS A 110 13.92 1.54 13.54
N GLU A 111 15.15 1.40 14.04
CA GLU A 111 15.70 0.10 14.44
C GLU A 111 14.89 -0.53 15.57
N GLN A 112 14.56 0.24 16.60
CA GLN A 112 13.73 -0.25 17.70
C GLN A 112 12.37 -0.77 17.20
N VAL A 113 11.69 0.00 16.32
CA VAL A 113 10.42 -0.43 15.73
C VAL A 113 10.58 -1.73 14.94
N ARG A 114 11.69 -1.90 14.21
CA ARG A 114 11.99 -3.12 13.47
C ARG A 114 12.17 -4.31 14.40
N GLU A 115 12.95 -4.15 15.47
CA GLU A 115 13.18 -5.20 16.48
C GLU A 115 11.87 -5.64 17.14
N GLU A 116 11.05 -4.68 17.58
CA GLU A 116 9.74 -4.95 18.20
C GLU A 116 8.79 -5.67 17.24
N ALA A 117 8.75 -5.26 15.97
CA ALA A 117 7.94 -5.90 14.95
C ALA A 117 8.39 -7.35 14.64
N ILE A 118 9.69 -7.62 14.64
CA ILE A 118 10.24 -8.97 14.47
C ILE A 118 9.82 -9.86 15.64
N ILE A 119 9.91 -9.37 16.88
CA ILE A 119 9.48 -10.10 18.07
C ILE A 119 7.98 -10.42 18.00
N ALA A 120 7.15 -9.43 17.64
CA ALA A 120 5.72 -9.62 17.47
C ALA A 120 5.39 -10.68 16.40
N SER A 121 6.10 -10.62 15.26
CA SER A 121 5.91 -11.56 14.14
C SER A 121 6.36 -12.99 14.46
N GLY A 122 7.34 -13.15 15.36
CA GLY A 122 7.80 -14.45 15.86
C GLY A 122 6.88 -15.07 16.93
N THR A 123 5.92 -14.30 17.45
CA THR A 123 4.96 -14.75 18.48
C THR A 123 3.70 -15.29 17.82
N ASP A 124 3.17 -16.42 18.31
CA ASP A 124 1.93 -17.01 17.80
C ASP A 124 0.77 -16.00 17.94
N ARG A 125 0.00 -15.81 16.87
CA ARG A 125 -1.10 -14.83 16.79
C ARG A 125 -2.11 -14.99 17.94
N LYS A 126 -2.29 -16.21 18.45
CA LYS A 126 -3.21 -16.47 19.58
C LYS A 126 -2.75 -15.85 20.91
N ASP A 127 -1.45 -15.57 21.02
CA ASP A 127 -0.80 -15.03 22.21
C ASP A 127 -0.53 -13.51 22.08
N TRP A 128 -1.05 -12.88 21.03
CA TRP A 128 -0.85 -11.44 20.81
C TRP A 128 -1.60 -10.60 21.84
N THR A 129 -0.87 -9.66 22.42
CA THR A 129 -1.41 -8.56 23.20
C THR A 129 -1.64 -7.36 22.29
N THR A 130 -2.34 -6.34 22.78
CA THR A 130 -2.47 -5.05 22.07
C THR A 130 -1.11 -4.43 21.76
N GLU A 131 -0.10 -4.64 22.61
CA GLU A 131 1.26 -4.17 22.37
C GLU A 131 1.89 -4.89 21.17
N TYR A 132 1.70 -6.21 21.04
CA TYR A 132 2.18 -6.95 19.87
C TYR A 132 1.45 -6.57 18.59
N GLU A 133 0.14 -6.30 18.65
CA GLU A 133 -0.62 -5.78 17.52
C GLU A 133 -0.06 -4.43 17.04
N GLN A 134 0.18 -3.52 17.99
CA GLN A 134 0.75 -2.20 17.69
C GLN A 134 2.18 -2.30 17.14
N ALA A 135 3.04 -3.13 17.74
CA ALA A 135 4.40 -3.34 17.27
C ALA A 135 4.42 -3.90 15.84
N ALA A 136 3.57 -4.89 15.55
CA ALA A 136 3.45 -5.44 14.20
C ALA A 136 2.95 -4.40 13.18
N HIS A 137 1.94 -3.59 13.53
CA HIS A 137 1.43 -2.53 12.64
C HIS A 137 2.46 -1.43 12.43
N MET A 138 3.15 -0.99 13.48
CA MET A 138 4.27 -0.04 13.39
C MET A 138 5.38 -0.56 12.48
N GLY A 139 5.67 -1.86 12.52
CA GLY A 139 6.59 -2.51 11.59
C GLY A 139 6.15 -2.43 10.13
N ILE A 140 4.86 -2.65 9.86
CA ILE A 140 4.28 -2.49 8.51
C ILE A 140 4.44 -1.04 8.05
N LEU A 141 4.08 -0.06 8.88
CA LEU A 141 4.22 1.36 8.55
C LEU A 141 5.69 1.74 8.27
N LEU A 142 6.64 1.18 9.03
CA LEU A 142 8.07 1.37 8.77
C LEU A 142 8.47 0.78 7.42
N GLN A 143 7.97 -0.41 7.06
CA GLN A 143 8.23 -1.01 5.75
C GLN A 143 7.71 -0.13 4.61
N TYR A 144 6.49 0.42 4.73
CA TYR A 144 5.98 1.41 3.76
C TYR A 144 6.92 2.60 3.63
N PHE A 145 7.36 3.17 4.76
CA PHE A 145 8.24 4.32 4.78
C PHE A 145 9.58 4.07 4.08
N GLU A 146 10.18 2.91 4.33
CA GLU A 146 11.49 2.53 3.79
C GLU A 146 11.41 2.10 2.32
N GLN A 147 10.49 1.19 1.98
CA GLN A 147 10.40 0.60 0.64
C GLN A 147 9.92 1.58 -0.43
N LEU A 148 9.02 2.49 -0.08
CA LEU A 148 8.54 3.52 -1.01
C LEU A 148 9.37 4.82 -0.94
N ALA A 149 10.46 4.83 -0.16
CA ALA A 149 11.32 5.98 0.05
C ALA A 149 10.57 7.27 0.44
N LEU A 150 9.64 7.15 1.41
CA LEU A 150 8.72 8.23 1.79
C LEU A 150 9.39 9.40 2.53
N GLN A 151 10.71 9.36 2.76
CA GLN A 151 11.46 10.40 3.49
C GLN A 151 11.31 11.79 2.84
N ARG A 152 11.19 11.82 1.51
CA ARG A 152 11.09 13.06 0.70
C ARG A 152 9.68 13.34 0.19
N CYS A 153 8.74 12.44 0.40
CA CYS A 153 7.36 12.65 0.00
C CYS A 153 6.79 13.85 0.75
N GLU A 154 6.08 14.75 0.09
CA GLU A 154 5.30 15.82 0.73
C GLU A 154 3.82 15.40 0.81
N ILE A 155 3.20 15.56 1.97
CA ILE A 155 1.77 15.27 2.13
C ILE A 155 1.01 16.50 1.65
N SER A 156 0.15 16.33 0.65
CA SER A 156 -0.66 17.44 0.13
C SER A 156 -1.79 17.81 1.09
N ASP A 157 -2.30 19.06 1.00
CA ASP A 157 -3.48 19.51 1.76
C ASP A 157 -4.70 18.61 1.55
N ILE A 158 -4.85 18.02 0.35
CA ILE A 158 -5.96 17.13 0.02
C ILE A 158 -5.83 15.83 0.80
N ASP A 159 -4.64 15.25 0.88
CA ASP A 159 -4.41 14.02 1.64
C ASP A 159 -4.54 14.26 3.13
N GLN A 160 -4.05 15.40 3.62
CA GLN A 160 -4.19 15.76 5.02
C GLN A 160 -5.67 15.89 5.42
N ARG A 161 -6.49 16.59 4.62
CA ARG A 161 -7.94 16.69 4.87
C ARG A 161 -8.64 15.34 4.77
N TRP A 162 -8.26 14.51 3.81
CA TRP A 162 -8.81 13.16 3.70
C TRP A 162 -8.48 12.34 4.95
N PHE A 163 -7.24 12.39 5.43
CA PHE A 163 -6.76 11.67 6.60
C PHE A 163 -7.50 12.08 7.88
N GLU A 164 -7.66 13.38 8.10
CA GLU A 164 -8.42 13.93 9.22
C GLU A 164 -9.90 13.48 9.19
N SER A 165 -10.52 13.48 8.00
CA SER A 165 -11.89 12.98 7.82
C SER A 165 -12.00 11.49 8.10
N PHE A 166 -11.02 10.70 7.65
CA PHE A 166 -10.98 9.26 7.89
C PHE A 166 -10.89 8.95 9.40
N LEU A 167 -10.03 9.66 10.14
CA LEU A 167 -9.92 9.53 11.61
C LEU A 167 -11.23 9.87 12.34
N GLN A 168 -11.96 10.90 11.88
CA GLN A 168 -13.25 11.24 12.47
C GLN A 168 -14.28 10.12 12.25
N GLN A 169 -14.34 9.56 11.05
CA GLN A 169 -15.29 8.49 10.72
C GLN A 169 -15.01 7.18 11.48
N SER A 170 -13.73 6.85 11.69
CA SER A 170 -13.34 5.67 12.48
C SER A 170 -13.60 5.85 13.97
N ALA A 171 -13.47 7.07 14.51
CA ALA A 171 -13.82 7.38 15.90
C ALA A 171 -15.33 7.31 16.17
N HIS A 172 -16.18 7.66 15.20
CA HIS A 172 -17.64 7.60 15.36
C HIS A 172 -18.23 6.19 15.19
N SER A 173 -17.47 5.23 14.65
CA SER A 173 -17.90 3.84 14.51
C SER A 173 -17.53 2.96 15.72
N THR A 174 -16.84 3.52 16.71
CA THR A 174 -16.47 2.89 17.98
C THR A 174 -17.18 3.48 19.21
N GLY A 175 -18.14 4.40 19.00
CA GLY A 175 -18.97 5.04 20.03
C GLY A 175 -20.40 4.55 20.08
#